data_AF-A0A2K8GL23-F1
#
_entry.id   AF-A0A2K8GL23-F1
#
_cell.length_a   1.000
_cell.length_b   1.000
_cell.length_c   1.000
_cell.angle_alpha   90.00
_cell.angle_beta   90.00
_cell.angle_gamma   90.00
#
_symmetry.space_group_name_H-M   'P 1'
#
loop_
_entity.id
_entity.type
_entity.pdbx_description
1 polymer ?
#
loop_
_entity_poly.entity_id
_entity_poly.type
_entity_poly.pdbx_seq_one_letter_code
_entity_poly.pdbx_strand_id
1 'polypeptide(L)'
;MEILQNKRLLLVYLRCVLEDGPCSPEGKELKDHMKPALENGCADCSEKQIENVKKGTAYLIKERPDVWNKICEKLDPEGVYRKKYEEQAKQAGINYS
;
A
#
# COMPACT_ATOMS: atom_id res chain seq x y z
N MET A 1 -0.73 13.76 -3.85
CA MET A 1 0.38 12.79 -3.91
C MET A 1 0.85 12.71 -5.35
N GLU A 2 1.97 13.36 -5.67
CA GLU A 2 2.55 13.36 -7.03
C GLU A 2 2.97 11.95 -7.48
N ILE A 3 3.32 11.06 -6.54
CA ILE A 3 3.67 9.66 -6.82
C ILE A 3 2.54 8.88 -7.49
N LEU A 4 1.26 9.06 -7.08
CA LEU A 4 0.14 8.33 -7.74
C LEU A 4 -0.10 8.82 -9.17
N GLN A 5 0.27 10.07 -9.46
CA GLN A 5 0.14 10.65 -10.80
C GLN A 5 1.27 10.17 -11.72
N ASN A 6 2.43 9.81 -11.16
CA ASN A 6 3.55 9.23 -11.90
C ASN A 6 3.56 7.71 -11.80
N LYS A 7 2.81 7.05 -12.70
CA LYS A 7 2.73 5.58 -12.79
C LYS A 7 4.09 4.88 -12.82
N ARG A 8 5.09 5.48 -13.47
CA ARG A 8 6.45 4.92 -13.57
C ARG A 8 7.14 4.92 -12.21
N LEU A 9 7.07 6.04 -11.49
CA LEU A 9 7.64 6.17 -10.14
C LEU A 9 6.92 5.26 -9.15
N LEU A 10 5.58 5.22 -9.21
CA LEU A 10 4.77 4.33 -8.40
C LEU A 10 5.16 2.86 -8.60
N LEU A 11 5.33 2.42 -9.85
CA LEU A 11 5.78 1.05 -10.16
C LEU A 11 7.14 0.72 -9.56
N VAL A 12 8.10 1.65 -9.60
CA VAL A 12 9.42 1.45 -8.98
C VAL A 12 9.28 1.27 -7.47
N TYR A 13 8.42 2.07 -6.81
CA TYR A 13 8.21 2.00 -5.37
C TYR A 13 7.49 0.71 -4.97
N LEU A 14 6.49 0.29 -5.75
CA LEU A 14 5.79 -0.98 -5.53
C LEU A 14 6.73 -2.18 -5.70
N ARG A 15 7.62 -2.16 -6.71
CA ARG A 15 8.65 -3.20 -6.88
C ARG A 15 9.62 -3.23 -5.70
N CYS A 16 10.01 -2.06 -5.18
CA CYS A 16 10.83 -1.97 -3.97
C CYS A 16 10.13 -2.61 -2.75
N VAL A 17 8.85 -2.29 -2.52
CA VAL A 17 8.05 -2.87 -1.42
C VAL A 17 7.93 -4.39 -1.56
N LEU A 18 7.75 -4.88 -2.79
CA LEU A 18 7.71 -6.31 -3.10
C LEU A 18 9.08 -7.00 -3.10
N GLU A 19 10.17 -6.24 -2.95
CA GLU A 19 11.56 -6.70 -3.12
C GLU A 19 11.83 -7.32 -4.50
N ASP A 20 11.10 -6.87 -5.51
CA ASP A 20 11.19 -7.31 -6.91
C ASP A 20 11.99 -6.31 -7.77
N GLY A 21 12.82 -5.49 -7.15
CA GLY A 21 13.62 -4.48 -7.85
C GLY A 21 14.39 -3.54 -6.93
N PRO A 22 15.15 -2.59 -7.52
CA PRO A 22 15.93 -1.62 -6.76
C PRO A 22 15.02 -0.66 -5.97
N CYS A 23 15.40 -0.39 -4.73
CA CYS A 23 14.76 0.63 -3.89
C CYS A 23 15.53 1.96 -3.99
N SER A 24 14.80 3.06 -4.20
CA SER A 24 15.32 4.38 -3.86
C SER A 24 15.28 4.59 -2.34
N PRO A 25 16.00 5.58 -1.79
CA PRO A 25 15.91 5.94 -0.37
C PRO A 25 14.46 6.16 0.09
N GLU A 26 13.66 6.87 -0.71
CA GLU A 26 12.25 7.16 -0.41
C GLU A 26 11.37 5.92 -0.51
N GLY A 27 11.64 5.04 -1.48
CA GLY A 27 10.95 3.76 -1.59
C GLY A 27 11.26 2.85 -0.40
N LYS A 28 12.49 2.92 0.12
CA LYS A 28 12.91 2.17 1.31
C LYS A 28 12.24 2.72 2.57
N GLU A 29 12.21 4.03 2.77
CA GLU A 29 11.43 4.64 3.86
C GLU A 29 9.95 4.24 3.77
N LEU A 30 9.35 4.30 2.58
CA LEU A 30 7.96 3.86 2.40
C LEU A 30 7.78 2.40 2.81
N LYS A 31 8.66 1.50 2.38
CA LYS A 31 8.61 0.08 2.75
C LYS A 31 8.76 -0.12 4.26
N ASP A 32 9.73 0.54 4.87
CA ASP A 32 10.05 0.42 6.30
C ASP A 32 8.91 0.94 7.18
N HIS A 33 8.18 1.97 6.71
CA HIS A 33 6.98 2.48 7.39
C HIS A 33 5.71 1.71 7.03
N MET A 34 5.62 1.06 5.86
CA MET A 34 4.43 0.32 5.45
C MET A 34 4.11 -0.83 6.39
N LYS A 35 5.11 -1.62 6.80
CA LYS A 35 4.87 -2.77 7.68
C LYS A 35 4.29 -2.38 9.06
N PRO A 36 4.88 -1.46 9.84
CA PRO A 36 4.28 -0.99 11.08
C PRO A 36 3.01 -0.18 10.84
N ALA A 37 2.87 0.47 9.67
CA ALA A 37 1.63 1.17 9.33
C ALA A 37 0.43 0.26 9.17
N LEU A 38 0.70 -0.89 8.60
CA LEU A 38 -0.24 -1.97 8.49
C LEU A 38 -0.45 -2.56 9.90
N GLU A 39 0.58 -3.13 10.53
CA GLU A 39 0.53 -3.82 11.85
C GLU A 39 -0.17 -3.07 12.96
N ASN A 40 0.21 -1.82 13.22
CA ASN A 40 -0.29 -1.08 14.38
C ASN A 40 -1.11 0.15 13.97
N GLY A 41 -1.56 0.23 12.71
CA GLY A 41 -2.21 1.43 12.19
C GLY A 41 -1.27 2.63 12.07
N CYS A 42 0.04 2.39 12.11
CA CYS A 42 1.11 3.37 12.13
C CYS A 42 1.02 4.38 13.29
N ALA A 43 1.25 3.90 14.51
CA ALA A 43 1.36 4.78 15.68
C ALA A 43 2.36 5.94 15.48
N ASP A 44 3.43 5.71 14.70
CA ASP A 44 4.48 6.68 14.40
C ASP A 44 4.34 7.38 13.03
N CYS A 45 3.31 7.09 12.22
CA CYS A 45 3.12 7.82 10.97
C CYS A 45 2.50 9.18 11.23
N SER A 46 2.96 10.17 10.48
CA SER A 46 2.21 11.42 10.30
C SER A 46 0.85 11.17 9.65
N GLU A 47 -0.15 12.01 9.96
CA GLU A 47 -1.49 11.95 9.34
C GLU A 47 -1.42 11.93 7.81
N LYS A 48 -0.46 12.68 7.25
CA LYS A 48 -0.19 12.74 5.82
C LYS A 48 0.27 11.40 5.25
N GLN A 49 1.12 10.66 5.96
CA GLN A 49 1.53 9.30 5.57
C GLN A 49 0.37 8.32 5.66
N ILE A 50 -0.48 8.40 6.69
CA ILE A 50 -1.66 7.53 6.84
C ILE A 50 -2.65 7.77 5.68
N GLU A 51 -2.95 9.03 5.37
CA GLU A 51 -3.83 9.39 4.24
C GLU A 51 -3.24 8.92 2.91
N ASN A 52 -1.93 9.07 2.76
CA ASN A 52 -1.18 8.62 1.60
C ASN A 52 -1.29 7.11 1.40
N VAL A 53 -1.09 6.31 2.46
CA VAL A 53 -1.25 4.85 2.42
C VAL A 53 -2.69 4.49 2.06
N LYS A 54 -3.70 5.11 2.69
CA LYS A 54 -5.12 4.86 2.36
C LYS A 54 -5.42 5.10 0.87
N LYS A 55 -4.97 6.24 0.34
CA LYS A 55 -5.15 6.58 -1.09
C LYS A 55 -4.41 5.63 -2.02
N GLY A 56 -3.18 5.26 -1.67
CA GLY A 56 -2.36 4.29 -2.41
C GLY A 56 -3.02 2.91 -2.43
N THR A 57 -3.45 2.41 -1.28
CA THR A 57 -4.13 1.13 -1.15
C THR A 57 -5.44 1.09 -1.93
N ALA A 58 -6.29 2.11 -1.81
CA ALA A 58 -7.52 2.18 -2.59
C ALA A 58 -7.26 2.19 -4.11
N TYR A 59 -6.20 2.89 -4.56
CA TYR A 59 -5.76 2.86 -5.94
C TYR A 59 -5.28 1.47 -6.37
N LEU A 60 -4.48 0.79 -5.55
CA LEU A 60 -3.99 -0.57 -5.85
C LEU A 60 -5.14 -1.57 -5.91
N ILE A 61 -6.06 -1.55 -4.94
CA ILE A 61 -7.24 -2.42 -4.93
C ILE A 61 -8.07 -2.24 -6.19
N LYS A 62 -8.29 -0.99 -6.62
CA LYS A 62 -9.12 -0.67 -7.78
C LYS A 62 -8.43 -0.94 -9.12
N GLU A 63 -7.17 -0.52 -9.26
CA GLU A 63 -6.48 -0.46 -10.56
C GLU A 63 -5.43 -1.57 -10.74
N ARG A 64 -4.93 -2.16 -9.65
CA ARG A 64 -3.81 -3.13 -9.62
C ARG A 64 -4.00 -4.21 -8.54
N PRO A 65 -5.12 -4.97 -8.57
CA PRO A 65 -5.44 -5.95 -7.53
C PRO A 65 -4.37 -7.07 -7.44
N ASP A 66 -3.68 -7.37 -8.52
CA ASP A 66 -2.57 -8.32 -8.59
C ASP A 66 -1.38 -7.89 -7.73
N VAL A 67 -1.02 -6.60 -7.78
CA VAL A 67 0.06 -6.03 -6.96
C VAL A 67 -0.38 -5.97 -5.51
N TRP A 68 -1.63 -5.57 -5.25
CA TRP A 68 -2.20 -5.54 -3.90
C TRP A 68 -2.15 -6.93 -3.25
N ASN A 69 -2.54 -7.98 -3.96
CA ASN A 69 -2.48 -9.36 -3.45
C ASN A 69 -1.07 -9.76 -3.04
N LYS A 70 -0.06 -9.48 -3.86
CA LYS A 70 1.34 -9.78 -3.55
C LYS A 70 1.84 -9.01 -2.32
N ILE A 71 1.40 -7.75 -2.16
CA ILE A 71 1.74 -6.96 -0.97
C ILE A 71 1.10 -7.58 0.27
N CYS A 72 -0.17 -7.98 0.20
CA CYS A 72 -0.84 -8.68 1.30
C CYS A 72 -0.14 -10.02 1.63
N GLU A 73 0.19 -10.84 0.65
CA GLU A 73 0.89 -12.12 0.90
C GLU A 73 2.24 -11.91 1.62
N LYS A 74 2.91 -10.79 1.38
CA LYS A 74 4.24 -10.51 1.91
C LYS A 74 4.23 -9.76 3.25
N LEU A 75 3.32 -8.80 3.40
CA LEU A 75 3.25 -7.90 4.56
C LEU A 75 2.09 -8.24 5.52
N ASP A 76 1.14 -9.07 5.08
CA ASP A 76 -0.08 -9.43 5.81
C ASP A 76 -0.31 -10.96 5.84
N PRO A 77 0.62 -11.75 6.40
CA PRO A 77 0.46 -13.20 6.45
C PRO A 77 -0.79 -13.64 7.24
N GLU A 78 -1.30 -12.80 8.15
CA GLU A 78 -2.52 -13.04 8.93
C GLU A 78 -3.81 -12.56 8.23
N GLY A 79 -3.71 -11.81 7.13
CA GLY A 79 -4.86 -11.32 6.37
C GLY A 79 -5.68 -10.22 7.07
N VAL A 80 -5.10 -9.51 8.04
CA VAL A 80 -5.76 -8.48 8.85
C VAL A 80 -6.02 -7.22 8.02
N TYR A 81 -5.04 -6.77 7.23
CA TYR A 81 -5.18 -5.57 6.39
C TYR A 81 -6.00 -5.83 5.16
N ARG A 82 -5.88 -7.02 4.57
CA ARG A 82 -6.71 -7.44 3.45
C ARG A 82 -8.18 -7.21 3.78
N LYS A 83 -8.67 -7.74 4.91
CA LYS A 83 -10.04 -7.49 5.38
C LYS A 83 -10.34 -6.00 5.60
N LYS A 84 -9.49 -5.29 6.34
CA LYS A 84 -9.71 -3.88 6.68
C LYS A 84 -9.83 -2.98 5.44
N TYR A 85 -8.95 -3.16 4.47
CA TYR A 85 -8.96 -2.36 3.24
C TYR A 85 -9.98 -2.83 2.23
N GLU A 86 -10.31 -4.12 2.17
CA GLU A 86 -11.48 -4.63 1.43
C GLU A 86 -12.78 -4.00 1.94
N GLU A 87 -12.97 -3.91 3.27
CA GLU A 87 -14.13 -3.25 3.87
C GLU A 87 -14.16 -1.75 3.58
N GLN A 88 -13.02 -1.06 3.68
CA GLN A 88 -12.93 0.36 3.30
C GLN A 88 -13.17 0.58 1.80
N ALA A 89 -12.67 -0.30 0.95
CA ALA A 89 -12.91 -0.25 -0.48
C ALA A 89 -14.40 -0.45 -0.79
N LYS A 90 -15.06 -1.41 -0.15
CA LYS A 90 -16.52 -1.62 -0.26
C LYS A 90 -17.31 -0.39 0.20
N GLN A 91 -16.95 0.22 1.32
CA GLN A 91 -17.57 1.47 1.80
C GLN A 91 -17.36 2.64 0.83
N ALA A 92 -16.23 2.66 0.12
CA ALA A 92 -15.94 3.64 -0.93
C ALA A 92 -16.59 3.29 -2.29
N GLY A 93 -17.39 2.23 -2.38
CA GLY A 93 -18.03 1.79 -3.62
C GLY A 93 -17.08 1.11 -4.63
N ILE A 94 -15.91 0.69 -4.17
CA ILE A 94 -14.92 -0.05 -4.98
C ILE A 94 -15.22 -1.54 -4.82
N ASN A 95 -15.73 -2.16 -5.89
CA ASN A 95 -15.95 -3.61 -5.93
C ASN A 95 -14.60 -4.32 -6.10
N TYR A 96 -14.15 -4.99 -5.03
CA TYR A 96 -12.99 -5.87 -5.02
C TYR A 96 -13.49 -7.26 -4.62
N SER A 97 -13.22 -8.25 -5.49
CA SER A 97 -13.71 -9.64 -5.41
C SER A 97 -12.57 -10.62 -5.62
#